data_AF-A0A8C1WPJ1-F1
#
_entry.id   AF-A0A8C1WPJ1-F1
#
_cell.length_a   1.000
_cell.length_b   1.000
_cell.length_c   1.000
_cell.angle_alpha   90.00
_cell.angle_beta   90.00
_cell.angle_gamma   90.00
#
_symmetry.space_group_name_H-M   'P 1'
#
loop_
_entity.id
_entity.type
_entity.pdbx_description
1 polymer ?
#
loop_
_entity_poly.entity_id
_entity_poly.type
_entity_poly.pdbx_seq_one_letter_code
_entity_poly.pdbx_strand_id
1 'polypeptide(L)'
;MFCGRQLQSPFTFIAVLSNTTKMVKKEGTGTELPMTGDKVFVHYVGTLLDGTQFDSSRDRGEKFSFELGKGQVIKAWDIGVATMKIGEICQLICKPEYAYGAAGSPPKIPPNATLVFQVELFEFHGEDITDEEDGGIIRRIITKGEGYTKPNEGASVEVWLEGCHEGRVFDERELKFEVGDGEGLGLPPGVERALQAMEQGEEALFTIKPKYGFGTAGSNKFNIPPNATLQYKIKLKAFEKAKESWEMNTTEKLEQSAIVKEKGTQYFKEGKYKQAVMQYKRIVSWLEHESSMQPDEEEKAKALRLAAHLNLAMCYLKLQEPNPALENCDKALELDANNEKALFRRGEALIVMKEFDRARADFQRVTQLYPANKAAKSQIVLCQKHIKEQHEKDKRLYANMFQKFAERDAKVSVYGY
;
A
#
# COMPACT_ATOMS: atom_id res chain seq x y z
N MET A 1 60.22 36.72 15.22
CA MET A 1 58.92 37.42 15.41
C MET A 1 58.48 37.98 14.07
N PHE A 2 57.59 37.27 13.37
CA PHE A 2 56.77 37.87 12.31
C PHE A 2 55.32 37.60 12.69
N CYS A 3 54.63 38.68 13.04
CA CYS A 3 53.27 38.72 13.51
C CYS A 3 52.35 38.55 12.29
N GLY A 4 51.76 37.36 12.13
CA GLY A 4 50.70 37.13 11.16
C GLY A 4 49.41 37.79 11.64
N ARG A 5 48.96 38.83 10.93
CA ARG A 5 47.65 39.44 11.13
C ARG A 5 46.56 38.40 10.84
N GLN A 6 45.84 37.98 11.87
CA GLN A 6 44.49 37.43 11.73
C GLN A 6 43.58 38.53 11.19
N LEU A 7 43.10 38.38 9.95
CA LEU A 7 41.92 39.08 9.48
C LEU A 7 40.69 38.34 10.02
N GLN A 8 39.91 39.03 10.84
CA GLN A 8 38.63 38.55 11.36
C GLN A 8 37.61 38.39 10.22
N SER A 9 36.93 37.24 10.18
CA SER A 9 35.60 37.07 9.60
C SER A 9 34.87 36.03 10.47
N PRO A 10 33.70 36.34 11.05
CA PRO A 10 33.03 35.43 11.96
C PRO A 10 32.47 34.23 11.16
N PHE A 11 33.02 33.04 11.41
CA PHE A 11 32.48 31.72 11.07
C PHE A 11 32.13 31.43 9.60
N THR A 12 33.13 31.43 8.71
CA THR A 12 32.99 30.72 7.41
C THR A 12 33.46 29.28 7.61
N PHE A 13 32.53 28.32 7.67
CA PHE A 13 32.91 26.90 7.63
C PHE A 13 33.38 26.54 6.22
N ILE A 14 34.63 26.08 6.12
CA ILE A 14 35.24 25.62 4.87
C ILE A 14 35.36 24.10 4.95
N ALA A 15 34.70 23.40 4.02
CA ALA A 15 34.81 21.95 3.88
C ALA A 15 35.49 21.61 2.56
N VAL A 16 36.48 20.73 2.60
CA VAL A 16 37.10 20.14 1.40
C VAL A 16 36.39 18.84 1.09
N LEU A 17 35.58 18.85 0.04
CA LEU A 17 34.77 17.74 -0.46
C LEU A 17 35.46 17.15 -1.70
N SER A 18 36.50 16.35 -1.47
CA SER A 18 37.39 15.83 -2.53
C SER A 18 38.05 16.96 -3.34
N ASN A 19 37.66 17.15 -4.60
CA ASN A 19 38.18 18.22 -5.48
C ASN A 19 37.23 19.43 -5.57
N THR A 20 36.27 19.52 -4.65
CA THR A 20 35.37 20.65 -4.49
C THR A 20 35.57 21.28 -3.13
N THR A 21 35.70 22.60 -3.04
CA THR A 21 35.73 23.31 -1.75
C THR A 21 34.39 23.99 -1.54
N LYS A 22 33.74 23.74 -0.40
CA LYS A 22 32.50 24.39 0.01
C LYS A 22 32.78 25.42 1.10
N MET A 23 32.19 26.61 0.97
CA MET A 23 32.21 27.67 1.98
C MET A 23 30.78 28.09 2.29
N VAL A 24 30.32 27.91 3.53
CA VAL A 24 28.98 28.35 3.94
C VAL A 24 28.97 29.88 4.08
N LYS A 25 28.04 30.55 3.39
CA LYS A 25 27.82 32.00 3.45
C LYS A 25 26.65 32.37 4.36
N LYS A 26 25.63 31.51 4.39
CA LYS A 26 24.48 31.59 5.27
C LYS A 26 24.11 30.16 5.68
N GLU A 27 24.03 29.92 6.98
CA GLU A 27 23.58 28.65 7.53
C GLU A 27 22.11 28.37 7.16
N GLY A 28 21.81 27.11 6.88
CA GLY A 28 20.44 26.63 6.75
C GLY A 28 19.85 26.17 8.09
N THR A 29 18.61 25.69 8.04
CA THR A 29 17.86 25.17 9.19
C THR A 29 17.58 23.68 9.04
N GLY A 30 17.31 23.02 10.17
CA GLY A 30 17.01 21.59 10.21
C GLY A 30 18.25 20.71 10.30
N THR A 31 18.01 19.42 10.47
CA THR A 31 19.04 18.38 10.61
C THR A 31 19.11 17.45 9.40
N GLU A 32 18.09 17.46 8.54
CA GLU A 32 18.06 16.65 7.34
C GLU A 32 18.89 17.27 6.22
N LEU A 33 19.53 16.40 5.44
CA LEU A 33 20.28 16.74 4.24
C LEU A 33 19.69 15.97 3.06
N PRO A 34 19.73 16.50 1.83
CA PRO A 34 19.26 15.76 0.67
C PRO A 34 20.08 14.49 0.43
N MET A 35 19.41 13.45 -0.06
CA MET A 35 19.99 12.13 -0.33
C MET A 35 20.02 11.88 -1.85
N THR A 36 20.84 10.92 -2.27
CA THR A 36 20.86 10.47 -3.67
C THR A 36 19.45 10.06 -4.12
N GLY A 37 18.98 10.65 -5.21
CA GLY A 37 17.64 10.45 -5.77
C GLY A 37 16.62 11.51 -5.35
N ASP A 38 16.88 12.31 -4.31
CA ASP A 38 15.97 13.40 -3.96
C ASP A 38 15.92 14.44 -5.07
N LYS A 39 14.72 14.99 -5.31
CA LYS A 39 14.55 16.16 -6.16
C LYS A 39 14.87 17.39 -5.33
N VAL A 40 15.87 18.16 -5.76
CA VAL A 40 16.34 19.35 -5.06
C VAL A 40 15.98 20.61 -5.84
N PHE A 41 15.70 21.71 -5.15
CA PHE A 41 15.33 23.00 -5.72
C PHE A 41 16.29 24.08 -5.23
N VAL A 42 17.01 24.69 -6.16
CA VAL A 42 18.07 25.66 -5.86
C VAL A 42 17.97 26.93 -6.69
N HIS A 43 18.46 28.04 -6.14
CA HIS A 43 18.99 29.12 -6.97
C HIS A 43 20.51 29.04 -7.03
N TYR A 44 21.09 29.48 -8.14
CA TYR A 44 22.53 29.57 -8.27
C TYR A 44 22.98 30.74 -9.15
N VAL A 45 24.23 31.13 -8.93
CA VAL A 45 25.04 31.98 -9.81
C VAL A 45 26.36 31.28 -10.07
N GLY A 46 26.72 31.07 -11.34
CA GLY A 46 27.95 30.44 -11.78
C GLY A 46 28.89 31.44 -12.44
N THR A 47 30.12 31.54 -11.92
CA THR A 47 31.17 32.43 -12.43
C THR A 47 32.47 31.67 -12.67
N LEU A 48 33.27 32.17 -13.62
CA LEU A 48 34.68 31.80 -13.72
C LEU A 48 35.45 32.36 -12.52
N LEU A 49 36.70 31.93 -12.35
CA LEU A 49 37.56 32.36 -11.24
C LEU A 49 37.86 33.87 -11.27
N ASP A 50 37.83 34.48 -12.46
CA ASP A 50 38.00 35.93 -12.66
C ASP A 50 36.72 36.75 -12.33
N GLY A 51 35.63 36.09 -11.96
CA GLY A 51 34.34 36.70 -11.65
C GLY A 51 33.38 36.81 -12.84
N THR A 52 33.78 36.41 -14.06
CA THR A 52 32.90 36.43 -15.22
C THR A 52 31.73 35.47 -15.04
N GLN A 53 30.51 36.00 -14.95
CA GLN A 53 29.30 35.18 -14.86
C GLN A 53 29.03 34.49 -16.21
N PHE A 54 28.86 33.17 -16.18
CA PHE A 54 28.49 32.39 -17.36
C PHE A 54 27.04 31.91 -17.33
N ASP A 55 26.45 31.76 -16.14
CA ASP A 55 25.08 31.31 -15.96
C ASP A 55 24.51 31.68 -14.57
N SER A 56 23.20 31.92 -14.49
CA SER A 56 22.49 32.30 -13.26
C SER A 56 21.02 31.91 -13.38
N SER A 57 20.49 31.16 -12.41
CA SER A 57 19.05 30.89 -12.36
C SER A 57 18.25 32.07 -11.84
N ARG A 58 18.89 33.01 -11.13
CA ARG A 58 18.23 34.23 -10.64
C ARG A 58 17.85 35.16 -11.79
N ASP A 59 18.68 35.20 -12.84
CA ASP A 59 18.43 36.02 -14.03
C ASP A 59 17.21 35.51 -14.81
N ARG A 60 16.86 34.23 -14.63
CA ARG A 60 15.66 33.60 -15.20
C ARG A 60 14.42 33.74 -14.31
N GLY A 61 14.58 34.15 -13.06
CA GLY A 61 13.47 34.28 -12.11
C GLY A 61 12.87 32.95 -11.62
N GLU A 62 13.39 31.81 -12.06
CA GLU A 62 12.86 30.48 -11.72
C GLU A 62 13.93 29.62 -11.01
N LYS A 63 13.48 28.83 -10.03
CA LYS A 63 14.35 27.87 -9.34
C LYS A 63 14.77 26.77 -10.31
N PHE A 64 16.01 26.33 -10.20
CA PHE A 64 16.49 25.16 -10.93
C PHE A 64 16.26 23.91 -10.09
N SER A 65 15.71 22.86 -10.70
CA SER A 65 15.49 21.56 -10.04
C SER A 65 16.21 20.43 -10.76
N PHE A 66 16.76 19.50 -9.99
CA PHE A 66 17.42 18.30 -10.52
C PHE A 66 17.35 17.15 -9.50
N GLU A 67 17.61 15.93 -9.95
CA GLU A 67 17.74 14.75 -9.08
C GLU A 67 19.19 14.60 -8.62
N LEU A 68 19.38 14.62 -7.29
CA LEU A 68 20.71 14.58 -6.69
C LEU A 68 21.39 13.23 -6.89
N GLY A 69 22.66 13.23 -7.28
CA GLY A 69 23.47 12.01 -7.39
C GLY A 69 23.14 11.13 -8.59
N LYS A 70 22.37 11.66 -9.57
CA LYS A 70 22.02 10.97 -10.82
C LYS A 70 22.86 11.45 -12.02
N GLY A 71 23.84 12.33 -11.80
CA GLY A 71 24.68 12.88 -12.87
C GLY A 71 23.94 13.84 -13.81
N GLN A 72 22.81 14.41 -13.37
CA GLN A 72 22.12 15.49 -14.10
C GLN A 72 22.86 16.82 -14.03
N VAL A 73 23.79 16.95 -13.07
CA VAL A 73 24.64 18.11 -12.84
C VAL A 73 26.11 17.70 -12.77
N ILE A 74 27.02 18.67 -12.73
CA ILE A 74 28.45 18.39 -12.55
C ILE A 74 28.71 17.68 -11.22
N LYS A 75 29.74 16.82 -11.17
CA LYS A 75 30.09 16.02 -9.98
C LYS A 75 30.25 16.86 -8.72
N ALA A 76 30.78 18.08 -8.84
CA ALA A 76 30.94 19.00 -7.73
C ALA A 76 29.60 19.40 -7.09
N TRP A 77 28.53 19.53 -7.88
CA TRP A 77 27.19 19.84 -7.39
C TRP A 77 26.55 18.65 -6.69
N ASP A 78 26.67 17.45 -7.26
CA ASP A 78 26.16 16.22 -6.62
C ASP A 78 26.74 16.03 -5.22
N ILE A 79 28.01 16.36 -5.02
CA ILE A 79 28.68 16.27 -3.72
C ILE A 79 28.37 17.48 -2.84
N GLY A 80 28.39 18.69 -3.40
CA GLY A 80 28.21 19.92 -2.65
C GLY A 80 26.80 20.06 -2.08
N VAL A 81 25.78 19.87 -2.92
CA VAL A 81 24.37 20.06 -2.54
C VAL A 81 23.90 18.99 -1.56
N ALA A 82 24.44 17.77 -1.62
CA ALA A 82 24.19 16.71 -0.64
C ALA A 82 24.56 17.08 0.81
N THR A 83 25.40 18.11 0.99
CA THR A 83 25.82 18.58 2.32
C THR A 83 25.06 19.82 2.80
N MET A 84 24.11 20.34 2.01
CA MET A 84 23.41 21.58 2.30
C MET A 84 22.16 21.35 3.15
N LYS A 85 21.88 22.27 4.07
CA LYS A 85 20.59 22.36 4.77
C LYS A 85 19.60 23.25 4.02
N ILE A 86 18.30 23.07 4.28
CA ILE A 86 17.27 23.96 3.74
C ILE A 86 17.56 25.41 4.16
N GLY A 87 17.52 26.34 3.19
CA GLY A 87 17.82 27.76 3.37
C GLY A 87 19.30 28.13 3.40
N GLU A 88 20.20 27.14 3.31
CA GLU A 88 21.64 27.38 3.28
C GLU A 88 22.06 28.06 1.97
N ILE A 89 22.96 29.04 2.09
CA ILE A 89 23.68 29.62 0.95
C ILE A 89 25.14 29.25 1.08
N CYS A 90 25.69 28.57 0.08
CA CYS A 90 27.11 28.20 0.06
C CYS A 90 27.79 28.65 -1.23
N GLN A 91 29.11 28.72 -1.19
CA GLN A 91 29.97 28.90 -2.35
C GLN A 91 30.76 27.61 -2.60
N LEU A 92 30.60 27.03 -3.78
CA LEU A 92 31.33 25.85 -4.25
C LEU A 92 32.42 26.30 -5.22
N ILE A 93 33.67 25.93 -4.94
CA ILE A 93 34.80 26.07 -5.87
C ILE A 93 35.07 24.70 -6.46
N CYS A 94 34.82 24.55 -7.75
CA CYS A 94 34.79 23.28 -8.47
C CYS A 94 36.01 23.19 -9.40
N LYS A 95 36.94 22.29 -9.10
CA LYS A 95 38.05 22.01 -10.03
C LYS A 95 37.55 21.36 -11.32
N PRO A 96 38.32 21.45 -12.42
CA PRO A 96 37.87 20.98 -13.73
C PRO A 96 37.46 19.50 -13.75
N GLU A 97 38.15 18.64 -13.00
CA GLU A 97 37.90 17.19 -12.97
C GLU A 97 36.51 16.83 -12.38
N TYR A 98 35.91 17.77 -11.64
CA TYR A 98 34.57 17.66 -11.05
C TYR A 98 33.58 18.67 -11.67
N ALA A 99 33.99 19.35 -12.74
CA ALA A 99 33.20 20.25 -13.57
C ALA A 99 33.16 19.74 -15.02
N TYR A 100 33.65 20.52 -15.99
CA TYR A 100 33.62 20.19 -17.43
C TYR A 100 34.95 19.68 -18.00
N GLY A 101 35.96 19.47 -17.15
CA GLY A 101 37.25 18.88 -17.53
C GLY A 101 37.99 19.61 -18.65
N ALA A 102 38.82 18.86 -19.38
CA ALA A 102 39.63 19.37 -20.48
C ALA A 102 38.83 19.81 -21.71
N ALA A 103 37.58 19.36 -21.84
CA ALA A 103 36.72 19.78 -22.95
C ALA A 103 36.11 21.16 -22.72
N GLY A 104 35.82 21.52 -21.45
CA GLY A 104 35.02 22.71 -21.13
C GLY A 104 33.57 22.58 -21.61
N SER A 105 32.90 23.72 -21.76
CA SER A 105 31.57 23.82 -22.40
C SER A 105 31.52 25.10 -23.25
N PRO A 106 32.12 25.07 -24.45
CA PRO A 106 32.19 26.24 -25.32
C PRO A 106 30.78 26.75 -25.72
N PRO A 107 30.60 28.07 -25.94
CA PRO A 107 31.62 29.11 -25.84
C PRO A 107 31.81 29.68 -24.43
N LYS A 108 30.98 29.28 -23.46
CA LYS A 108 30.89 29.94 -22.14
C LYS A 108 31.94 29.47 -21.15
N ILE A 109 32.31 28.19 -21.20
CA ILE A 109 33.22 27.57 -20.24
C ILE A 109 34.46 27.06 -20.98
N PRO A 110 35.65 27.62 -20.71
CA PRO A 110 36.89 27.16 -21.31
C PRO A 110 37.30 25.74 -20.88
N PRO A 111 38.16 25.07 -21.67
CA PRO A 111 38.93 23.91 -21.23
C PRO A 111 39.61 24.11 -19.87
N ASN A 112 39.54 23.10 -19.00
CA ASN A 112 40.21 23.11 -17.68
C ASN A 112 39.84 24.30 -16.77
N ALA A 113 38.64 24.87 -16.93
CA ALA A 113 38.19 25.98 -16.10
C ALA A 113 37.83 25.54 -14.68
N THR A 114 38.33 26.27 -13.69
CA THR A 114 37.81 26.21 -12.31
C THR A 114 36.57 27.09 -12.21
N LEU A 115 35.48 26.53 -11.73
CA LEU A 115 34.19 27.22 -11.63
C LEU A 115 33.90 27.59 -10.17
N VAL A 116 33.21 28.70 -9.99
CA VAL A 116 32.72 29.16 -8.70
C VAL A 116 31.20 29.25 -8.79
N PHE A 117 30.49 28.53 -7.92
CA PHE A 117 29.04 28.60 -7.81
C PHE A 117 28.64 29.14 -6.46
N GLN A 118 27.75 30.12 -6.43
CA GLN A 118 26.96 30.42 -5.23
C GLN A 118 25.63 29.69 -5.36
N VAL A 119 25.30 28.81 -4.41
CA VAL A 119 24.09 27.98 -4.44
C VAL A 119 23.26 28.26 -3.19
N GLU A 120 21.95 28.42 -3.36
CA GLU A 120 20.96 28.52 -2.29
C GLU A 120 19.99 27.34 -2.40
N LEU A 121 19.91 26.50 -1.36
CA LEU A 121 19.00 25.36 -1.31
C LEU A 121 17.67 25.78 -0.69
N PHE A 122 16.57 25.64 -1.43
CA PHE A 122 15.24 26.00 -0.95
C PHE A 122 14.47 24.82 -0.39
N GLU A 123 14.51 23.71 -1.09
CA GLU A 123 13.69 22.55 -0.80
C GLU A 123 14.33 21.31 -1.40
N PHE A 124 14.09 20.17 -0.77
CA PHE A 124 14.26 18.87 -1.37
C PHE A 124 13.13 17.98 -0.91
N HIS A 125 12.71 17.06 -1.77
CA HIS A 125 11.76 16.03 -1.40
C HIS A 125 12.21 14.70 -1.98
N GLY A 126 11.87 13.62 -1.27
CA GLY A 126 12.01 12.27 -1.78
C GLY A 126 11.08 12.01 -2.96
N GLU A 127 11.12 10.80 -3.46
CA GLU A 127 10.23 10.31 -4.50
C GLU A 127 8.86 10.00 -3.91
N ASP A 128 7.80 10.51 -4.51
CA ASP A 128 6.44 10.09 -4.20
C ASP A 128 6.14 8.79 -4.94
N ILE A 129 5.85 7.72 -4.20
CA ILE A 129 5.58 6.40 -4.79
C ILE A 129 4.09 6.09 -4.87
N THR A 130 3.22 7.08 -4.62
CA THR A 130 1.77 6.91 -4.72
C THR A 130 1.29 7.08 -6.16
N ASP A 131 0.30 6.28 -6.55
CA ASP A 131 -0.27 6.30 -7.90
C ASP A 131 -0.88 7.67 -8.27
N GLU A 132 -1.34 8.43 -7.27
CA GLU A 132 -1.99 9.74 -7.40
C GLU A 132 -1.03 10.93 -7.21
N GLU A 133 0.26 10.67 -6.91
CA GLU A 133 1.23 11.70 -6.52
C GLU A 133 0.71 12.61 -5.38
N ASP A 134 0.03 12.02 -4.38
CA ASP A 134 -0.65 12.75 -3.30
C ASP A 134 0.26 13.10 -2.10
N GLY A 135 1.54 12.79 -2.22
CA GLY A 135 2.58 12.91 -1.20
C GLY A 135 2.34 11.97 -0.01
N GLY A 136 1.56 10.91 -0.19
CA GLY A 136 1.14 10.01 0.86
C GLY A 136 2.23 9.06 1.34
N ILE A 137 3.12 8.65 0.43
CA ILE A 137 4.27 7.80 0.74
C ILE A 137 5.50 8.36 0.03
N ILE A 138 6.40 8.95 0.80
CA ILE A 138 7.64 9.54 0.27
C ILE A 138 8.81 8.61 0.56
N ARG A 139 9.53 8.19 -0.48
CA ARG A 139 10.71 7.33 -0.43
C ARG A 139 12.00 8.15 -0.53
N ARG A 140 12.99 7.80 0.30
CA ARG A 140 14.37 8.30 0.22
C ARG A 140 15.34 7.12 0.29
N ILE A 141 16.07 6.87 -0.79
CA ILE A 141 16.91 5.67 -0.94
C ILE A 141 18.23 5.86 -0.18
N ILE A 142 18.52 4.97 0.77
CA ILE A 142 19.81 4.92 1.50
C ILE A 142 20.83 4.10 0.69
N THR A 143 20.46 2.87 0.34
CA THR A 143 21.28 1.96 -0.45
C THR A 143 20.46 1.54 -1.65
N LYS A 144 20.99 1.77 -2.86
CA LYS A 144 20.32 1.36 -4.09
C LYS A 144 20.26 -0.16 -4.17
N GLY A 145 19.11 -0.71 -4.58
CA GLY A 145 18.99 -2.12 -4.91
C GLY A 145 19.65 -2.49 -6.22
N GLU A 146 19.53 -3.76 -6.56
CA GLU A 146 20.02 -4.37 -7.79
C GLU A 146 18.85 -4.98 -8.59
N GLY A 147 19.02 -5.00 -9.91
CA GLY A 147 17.99 -5.50 -10.82
C GLY A 147 16.97 -4.44 -11.23
N TYR A 148 15.94 -4.88 -11.96
CA TYR A 148 14.88 -4.02 -12.50
C TYR A 148 13.48 -4.49 -12.09
N THR A 149 13.40 -5.63 -11.40
CA THR A 149 12.14 -6.23 -10.96
C THR A 149 11.79 -5.74 -9.57
N LYS A 150 10.49 -5.69 -9.30
CA LYS A 150 9.93 -5.30 -8.00
C LYS A 150 8.93 -6.36 -7.53
N PRO A 151 8.70 -6.51 -6.22
CA PRO A 151 7.62 -7.35 -5.70
C PRO A 151 6.26 -6.93 -6.27
N ASN A 152 5.46 -7.90 -6.71
CA ASN A 152 4.04 -7.68 -7.05
C ASN A 152 3.13 -8.14 -5.90
N GLU A 153 1.82 -7.87 -6.03
CA GLU A 153 0.82 -8.40 -5.10
C GLU A 153 0.94 -9.93 -4.99
N GLY A 154 1.06 -10.44 -3.77
CA GLY A 154 1.30 -11.85 -3.49
C GLY A 154 2.75 -12.34 -3.57
N ALA A 155 3.70 -11.48 -3.92
CA ALA A 155 5.12 -11.83 -3.88
C ALA A 155 5.56 -12.23 -2.46
N SER A 156 6.38 -13.26 -2.36
CA SER A 156 7.05 -13.64 -1.11
C SER A 156 8.24 -12.73 -0.90
N VAL A 157 8.28 -11.99 0.22
CA VAL A 157 9.32 -11.01 0.53
C VAL A 157 10.04 -11.37 1.83
N GLU A 158 11.35 -11.15 1.86
CA GLU A 158 12.21 -11.21 3.06
C GLU A 158 12.73 -9.81 3.35
N VAL A 159 12.34 -9.25 4.49
CA VAL A 159 12.55 -7.83 4.81
C VAL A 159 13.04 -7.66 6.24
N TRP A 160 13.91 -6.68 6.44
CA TRP A 160 14.10 -6.07 7.76
C TRP A 160 13.40 -4.71 7.75
N LEU A 161 12.70 -4.37 8.83
CA LEU A 161 12.03 -3.09 8.96
C LEU A 161 12.19 -2.52 10.37
N GLU A 162 12.17 -1.19 10.43
CA GLU A 162 12.12 -0.39 11.65
C GLU A 162 11.06 0.70 11.46
N GLY A 163 10.00 0.66 12.25
CA GLY A 163 8.94 1.65 12.31
C GLY A 163 9.20 2.63 13.45
N CYS A 164 9.19 3.92 13.13
CA CYS A 164 9.43 5.03 14.04
C CYS A 164 8.29 6.06 13.96
N HIS A 165 7.91 6.62 15.11
CA HIS A 165 6.97 7.72 15.20
C HIS A 165 7.53 8.76 16.18
N GLU A 166 7.70 10.00 15.72
CA GLU A 166 8.26 11.12 16.50
C GLU A 166 9.60 10.76 17.20
N GLY A 167 10.45 10.00 16.51
CA GLY A 167 11.76 9.57 17.02
C GLY A 167 11.71 8.33 17.93
N ARG A 168 10.52 7.82 18.27
CA ARG A 168 10.36 6.56 19.03
C ARG A 168 10.19 5.38 18.08
N VAL A 169 11.16 4.46 18.09
CA VAL A 169 11.03 3.15 17.45
C VAL A 169 9.93 2.34 18.15
N PHE A 170 8.94 1.85 17.39
CA PHE A 170 7.80 1.08 17.91
C PHE A 170 7.71 -0.34 17.34
N ASP A 171 8.37 -0.62 16.21
CA ASP A 171 8.46 -1.95 15.61
C ASP A 171 9.85 -2.09 15.00
N GLU A 172 10.58 -3.16 15.29
CA GLU A 172 11.87 -3.48 14.67
C GLU A 172 12.00 -5.00 14.59
N ARG A 173 12.04 -5.54 13.38
CA ARG A 173 12.09 -6.99 13.17
C ARG A 173 12.40 -7.36 11.73
N GLU A 174 12.79 -8.62 11.58
CA GLU A 174 12.87 -9.30 10.30
C GLU A 174 11.61 -10.14 10.05
N LEU A 175 11.08 -10.07 8.84
CA LEU A 175 9.85 -10.74 8.44
C LEU A 175 10.03 -11.43 7.09
N LYS A 176 9.42 -12.61 6.97
CA LYS A 176 9.14 -13.27 5.69
C LYS A 176 7.64 -13.42 5.54
N PHE A 177 7.06 -12.79 4.52
CA PHE A 177 5.61 -12.79 4.31
C PHE A 177 5.25 -12.57 2.84
N GLU A 178 3.97 -12.71 2.50
CA GLU A 178 3.47 -12.37 1.17
C GLU A 178 2.93 -10.94 1.16
N VAL A 179 3.27 -10.17 0.14
CA VAL A 179 2.65 -8.85 -0.11
C VAL A 179 1.14 -9.05 -0.26
N GLY A 180 0.36 -8.28 0.52
CA GLY A 180 -1.07 -8.40 0.72
C GLY A 180 -1.45 -8.93 2.11
N ASP A 181 -0.52 -9.58 2.83
CA ASP A 181 -0.75 -10.16 4.17
C ASP A 181 -0.22 -9.29 5.33
N GLY A 182 0.24 -8.06 5.07
CA GLY A 182 0.86 -7.17 6.05
C GLY A 182 -0.05 -6.74 7.20
N GLU A 183 -1.34 -6.52 6.96
CA GLU A 183 -2.33 -6.15 8.00
C GLU A 183 -2.33 -7.20 9.14
N GLY A 184 -2.28 -8.49 8.79
CA GLY A 184 -2.24 -9.61 9.75
C GLY A 184 -0.98 -9.64 10.61
N LEU A 185 0.08 -8.97 10.16
CA LEU A 185 1.35 -8.82 10.89
C LEU A 185 1.42 -7.49 11.67
N GLY A 186 0.38 -6.66 11.59
CA GLY A 186 0.33 -5.32 12.17
C GLY A 186 1.09 -4.27 11.37
N LEU A 187 1.36 -4.52 10.08
CA LEU A 187 1.97 -3.53 9.20
C LEU A 187 0.88 -2.61 8.61
N PRO A 188 1.12 -1.30 8.51
CA PRO A 188 0.22 -0.41 7.79
C PRO A 188 0.32 -0.65 6.26
N PRO A 189 -0.74 -0.37 5.48
CA PRO A 189 -0.79 -0.65 4.04
C PRO A 189 0.32 0.06 3.25
N GLY A 190 0.79 1.22 3.72
CA GLY A 190 1.91 1.94 3.12
C GLY A 190 3.23 1.19 3.15
N VAL A 191 3.45 0.26 4.10
CA VAL A 191 4.65 -0.59 4.12
C VAL A 191 4.62 -1.59 2.96
N GLU A 192 3.47 -2.16 2.64
CA GLU A 192 3.34 -3.09 1.52
C GLU A 192 3.47 -2.37 0.18
N ARG A 193 2.90 -1.16 0.07
CA ARG A 193 3.11 -0.27 -1.09
C ARG A 193 4.58 0.13 -1.24
N ALA A 194 5.27 0.42 -0.14
CA ALA A 194 6.70 0.68 -0.15
C ALA A 194 7.48 -0.51 -0.73
N LEU A 195 7.20 -1.74 -0.29
CA LEU A 195 7.86 -2.93 -0.80
C LEU A 195 7.65 -3.14 -2.30
N GLN A 196 6.46 -2.86 -2.82
CA GLN A 196 6.17 -2.93 -4.26
C GLN A 196 6.93 -1.88 -5.10
N ALA A 197 7.49 -0.84 -4.47
CA ALA A 197 8.31 0.17 -5.13
C ALA A 197 9.82 -0.15 -5.11
N MET A 198 10.25 -1.08 -4.25
CA MET A 198 11.67 -1.37 -3.95
C MET A 198 12.29 -2.42 -4.89
N GLU A 199 13.60 -2.27 -5.12
CA GLU A 199 14.46 -3.26 -5.77
C GLU A 199 15.09 -4.22 -4.74
N GLN A 200 15.53 -5.41 -5.17
CA GLN A 200 16.18 -6.35 -4.27
C GLN A 200 17.50 -5.76 -3.73
N GLY A 201 17.73 -5.88 -2.43
CA GLY A 201 18.88 -5.30 -1.74
C GLY A 201 18.71 -3.82 -1.38
N GLU A 202 17.66 -3.15 -1.85
CA GLU A 202 17.39 -1.74 -1.55
C GLU A 202 17.16 -1.54 -0.05
N GLU A 203 17.72 -0.46 0.47
CA GLU A 203 17.45 0.05 1.82
C GLU A 203 16.99 1.50 1.68
N ALA A 204 15.81 1.83 2.20
CA ALA A 204 15.21 3.15 2.03
C ALA A 204 14.42 3.59 3.27
N LEU A 205 14.31 4.90 3.43
CA LEU A 205 13.41 5.56 4.39
C LEU A 205 12.10 5.91 3.69
N PHE A 206 10.99 5.64 4.36
CA PHE A 206 9.65 5.93 3.91
C PHE A 206 8.96 6.83 4.93
N THR A 207 8.43 7.96 4.49
CA THR A 207 7.48 8.75 5.26
C THR A 207 6.08 8.40 4.80
N ILE A 208 5.30 7.80 5.68
CA ILE A 208 3.96 7.26 5.40
C ILE A 208 2.92 8.12 6.12
N LYS A 209 2.13 8.88 5.36
CA LYS A 209 1.04 9.71 5.87
C LYS A 209 -0.16 8.88 6.32
N PRO A 210 -1.07 9.45 7.13
CA PRO A 210 -2.22 8.74 7.71
C PRO A 210 -3.06 7.89 6.75
N LYS A 211 -3.30 8.36 5.51
CA LYS A 211 -4.04 7.62 4.46
C LYS A 211 -3.46 6.22 4.20
N TYR A 212 -2.14 6.09 4.33
CA TYR A 212 -1.39 4.86 4.11
C TYR A 212 -0.80 4.26 5.41
N GLY A 213 -0.98 4.94 6.55
CA GLY A 213 -0.53 4.53 7.88
C GLY A 213 -1.59 3.70 8.61
N PHE A 214 -1.66 3.87 9.94
CA PHE A 214 -2.72 3.26 10.76
C PHE A 214 -4.05 4.04 10.74
N GLY A 215 -4.19 5.03 9.86
CA GLY A 215 -5.42 5.78 9.63
C GLY A 215 -5.97 6.51 10.86
N THR A 216 -7.28 6.72 10.86
CA THR A 216 -8.02 7.44 11.92
C THR A 216 -8.13 6.66 13.23
N ALA A 217 -7.84 5.36 13.22
CA ALA A 217 -7.87 4.52 14.43
C ALA A 217 -6.54 4.58 15.19
N GLY A 218 -5.42 4.80 14.50
CA GLY A 218 -4.09 4.60 15.08
C GLY A 218 -3.81 3.13 15.36
N SER A 219 -2.83 2.85 16.22
CA SER A 219 -2.50 1.49 16.63
C SER A 219 -2.31 1.40 18.13
N ASN A 220 -3.27 0.80 18.83
CA ASN A 220 -3.19 0.55 20.27
C ASN A 220 -2.01 -0.37 20.61
N LYS A 221 -1.71 -1.36 19.75
CA LYS A 221 -0.60 -2.31 19.93
C LYS A 221 0.75 -1.59 20.04
N PHE A 222 0.96 -0.58 19.20
CA PHE A 222 2.20 0.19 19.12
C PHE A 222 2.13 1.55 19.81
N ASN A 223 1.01 1.83 20.48
CA ASN A 223 0.70 3.11 21.11
C ASN A 223 0.89 4.29 20.13
N ILE A 224 0.32 4.15 18.93
CA ILE A 224 0.34 5.15 17.86
C ILE A 224 -1.00 5.88 17.82
N PRO A 225 -1.01 7.22 17.88
CA PRO A 225 -2.26 7.98 17.87
C PRO A 225 -2.95 7.93 16.50
N PRO A 226 -4.27 8.22 16.46
CA PRO A 226 -5.01 8.52 15.24
C PRO A 226 -4.28 9.52 14.34
N ASN A 227 -4.30 9.27 13.03
CA ASN A 227 -3.75 10.15 12.01
C ASN A 227 -2.25 10.49 12.21
N ALA A 228 -1.49 9.55 12.76
CA ALA A 228 -0.04 9.66 12.83
C ALA A 228 0.62 9.51 11.45
N THR A 229 1.60 10.37 11.17
CA THR A 229 2.62 10.12 10.14
C THR A 229 3.70 9.22 10.72
N LEU A 230 4.10 8.21 9.95
CA LEU A 230 5.07 7.19 10.36
C LEU A 230 6.34 7.32 9.51
N GLN A 231 7.47 7.00 10.11
CA GLN A 231 8.72 6.78 9.39
C GLN A 231 9.03 5.30 9.42
N TYR A 232 9.33 4.71 8.27
CA TYR A 232 9.78 3.33 8.17
C TYR A 232 11.13 3.28 7.47
N LYS A 233 12.10 2.64 8.11
CA LYS A 233 13.33 2.23 7.45
C LYS A 233 13.17 0.78 7.03
N ILE A 234 13.25 0.50 5.74
CA ILE A 234 12.99 -0.84 5.18
C ILE A 234 14.19 -1.28 4.37
N LYS A 235 14.61 -2.53 4.58
CA LYS A 235 15.59 -3.23 3.74
C LYS A 235 14.93 -4.45 3.12
N LEU A 236 14.78 -4.44 1.80
CA LEU A 236 14.28 -5.58 1.03
C LEU A 236 15.45 -6.53 0.75
N LYS A 237 15.56 -7.63 1.49
CA LYS A 237 16.69 -8.56 1.37
C LYS A 237 16.57 -9.44 0.13
N ALA A 238 15.38 -10.02 -0.07
CA ALA A 238 15.07 -10.90 -1.19
C ALA A 238 13.57 -10.89 -1.45
N PHE A 239 13.17 -11.22 -2.67
CA PHE A 239 11.77 -11.52 -2.97
C PHE A 239 11.64 -12.52 -4.13
N GLU A 240 10.48 -13.17 -4.17
CA GLU A 240 10.04 -13.99 -5.29
C GLU A 240 8.66 -13.49 -5.72
N LYS A 241 8.54 -13.07 -6.99
CA LYS A 241 7.26 -12.57 -7.53
C LYS A 241 6.20 -13.67 -7.50
N ALA A 242 4.96 -13.28 -7.23
CA ALA A 242 3.84 -14.13 -7.58
C ALA A 242 3.74 -14.23 -9.10
N LYS A 243 3.53 -15.43 -9.63
CA LYS A 243 3.22 -15.61 -11.06
C LYS A 243 1.86 -15.00 -11.34
N GLU A 244 1.77 -14.25 -12.43
CA GLU A 244 0.49 -13.74 -12.92
C GLU A 244 -0.33 -14.88 -13.55
N SER A 245 -1.66 -14.73 -13.59
CA SER A 245 -2.55 -15.80 -14.10
C SER A 245 -2.19 -16.26 -15.52
N TRP A 246 -1.74 -15.34 -16.39
CA TRP A 246 -1.34 -15.62 -17.77
C TRP A 246 0.08 -16.20 -17.91
N GLU A 247 0.91 -16.14 -16.87
CA GLU A 247 2.26 -16.71 -16.88
C GLU A 247 2.25 -18.20 -16.54
N MET A 248 1.14 -18.71 -16.02
CA MET A 248 0.97 -20.12 -15.65
C MET A 248 0.20 -20.88 -16.71
N ASN A 249 0.69 -22.07 -17.07
CA ASN A 249 -0.09 -23.02 -17.85
C ASN A 249 -1.16 -23.71 -16.97
N THR A 250 -2.09 -24.45 -17.59
CA THR A 250 -3.19 -25.14 -16.89
C THR A 250 -2.70 -26.06 -15.77
N THR A 251 -1.65 -26.85 -16.02
CA THR A 251 -1.08 -27.76 -15.03
C THR A 251 -0.52 -27.00 -13.82
N GLU A 252 0.25 -25.94 -14.06
CA GLU A 252 0.78 -25.07 -13.00
C GLU A 252 -0.36 -24.40 -12.20
N LYS A 253 -1.41 -23.90 -12.87
CA LYS A 253 -2.58 -23.31 -12.19
C LYS A 253 -3.26 -24.30 -11.26
N LEU A 254 -3.40 -25.56 -11.66
CA LEU A 254 -3.99 -26.61 -10.83
C LEU A 254 -3.13 -26.93 -9.61
N GLU A 255 -1.81 -27.05 -9.80
CA GLU A 255 -0.85 -27.29 -8.70
C GLU A 255 -0.83 -26.12 -7.71
N GLN A 256 -0.71 -24.88 -8.20
CA GLN A 256 -0.72 -23.68 -7.36
C GLN A 256 -2.05 -23.52 -6.63
N SER A 257 -3.18 -23.80 -7.30
CA SER A 257 -4.51 -23.80 -6.68
C SER A 257 -4.60 -24.77 -5.50
N ALA A 258 -3.99 -25.95 -5.59
CA ALA A 258 -3.94 -26.90 -4.48
C ALA A 258 -3.12 -26.35 -3.30
N ILE A 259 -1.95 -25.75 -3.56
CA ILE A 259 -1.08 -25.16 -2.54
C ILE A 259 -1.79 -24.02 -1.80
N VAL A 260 -2.36 -23.05 -2.52
CA VAL A 260 -3.04 -21.90 -1.89
C VAL A 260 -4.33 -22.34 -1.17
N LYS A 261 -5.00 -23.41 -1.61
CA LYS A 261 -6.14 -24.00 -0.90
C LYS A 261 -5.73 -24.53 0.48
N GLU A 262 -4.61 -25.25 0.58
CA GLU A 262 -4.09 -25.73 1.86
C GLU A 262 -3.65 -24.57 2.75
N LYS A 263 -2.96 -23.56 2.18
CA LYS A 263 -2.57 -22.34 2.90
C LYS A 263 -3.78 -21.57 3.44
N GLY A 264 -4.82 -21.37 2.63
CA GLY A 264 -6.08 -20.76 3.06
C GLY A 264 -6.76 -21.55 4.18
N THR A 265 -6.67 -22.88 4.12
CA THR A 265 -7.22 -23.76 5.17
C THR A 265 -6.45 -23.62 6.48
N GLN A 266 -5.13 -23.44 6.41
CA GLN A 266 -4.31 -23.14 7.58
C GLN A 266 -4.71 -21.79 8.21
N TYR A 267 -4.83 -20.73 7.40
CA TYR A 267 -5.30 -19.43 7.90
C TYR A 267 -6.70 -19.50 8.52
N PHE A 268 -7.61 -20.27 7.92
CA PHE A 268 -8.94 -20.47 8.47
C PHE A 268 -8.90 -21.12 9.87
N LYS A 269 -8.05 -22.13 10.06
CA LYS A 269 -7.84 -22.80 11.35
C LYS A 269 -7.26 -21.85 12.40
N GLU A 270 -6.39 -20.94 11.98
CA GLU A 270 -5.80 -19.90 12.84
C GLU A 270 -6.75 -18.72 13.14
N GLY A 271 -7.98 -18.73 12.59
CA GLY A 271 -8.95 -17.64 12.75
C GLY A 271 -8.66 -16.41 11.88
N LYS A 272 -7.68 -16.49 10.98
CA LYS A 272 -7.26 -15.43 10.04
C LYS A 272 -8.14 -15.43 8.80
N TYR A 273 -9.44 -15.16 8.96
CA TYR A 273 -10.44 -15.32 7.90
C TYR A 273 -10.21 -14.43 6.68
N LYS A 274 -9.78 -13.18 6.87
CA LYS A 274 -9.43 -12.28 5.75
C LYS A 274 -8.31 -12.85 4.87
N GLN A 275 -7.27 -13.41 5.49
CA GLN A 275 -6.13 -14.01 4.79
C GLN A 275 -6.55 -15.28 4.06
N ALA A 276 -7.39 -16.11 4.70
CA ALA A 276 -7.99 -17.26 4.04
C ALA A 276 -8.78 -16.86 2.78
N VAL A 277 -9.59 -15.79 2.85
CA VAL A 277 -10.32 -15.24 1.69
C VAL A 277 -9.38 -14.89 0.55
N MET A 278 -8.26 -14.20 0.81
CA MET A 278 -7.29 -13.83 -0.23
C MET A 278 -6.74 -15.06 -0.96
N GLN A 279 -6.38 -16.11 -0.21
CA GLN A 279 -5.85 -17.34 -0.79
C GLN A 279 -6.90 -18.08 -1.64
N TYR A 280 -8.15 -18.18 -1.18
CA TYR A 280 -9.20 -18.84 -1.96
C TYR A 280 -9.64 -18.03 -3.19
N LYS A 281 -9.59 -16.69 -3.13
CA LYS A 281 -9.86 -15.82 -4.30
C LYS A 281 -8.87 -16.04 -5.44
N ARG A 282 -7.60 -16.34 -5.14
CA ARG A 282 -6.59 -16.67 -6.17
C ARG A 282 -7.00 -17.90 -6.99
N ILE A 283 -7.52 -18.94 -6.33
CA ILE A 283 -8.01 -20.15 -7.01
C ILE A 283 -9.11 -19.81 -8.02
N VAL A 284 -10.10 -19.03 -7.59
CA VAL A 284 -11.20 -18.59 -8.46
C VAL A 284 -10.63 -17.78 -9.64
N SER A 285 -9.78 -16.79 -9.36
CA SER A 285 -9.17 -15.95 -10.39
C SER A 285 -8.35 -16.73 -11.43
N TRP A 286 -7.67 -17.80 -11.03
CA TRP A 286 -6.84 -18.60 -11.95
C TRP A 286 -7.67 -19.56 -12.81
N LEU A 287 -8.79 -20.07 -12.29
CA LEU A 287 -9.55 -21.17 -12.90
C LEU A 287 -10.90 -20.77 -13.48
N GLU A 288 -11.44 -19.58 -13.22
CA GLU A 288 -12.79 -19.19 -13.64
C GLU A 288 -12.92 -18.97 -15.16
N HIS A 289 -11.87 -18.44 -15.80
CA HIS A 289 -11.89 -18.09 -17.23
C HIS A 289 -11.07 -19.04 -18.12
N GLU A 290 -10.55 -20.14 -17.57
CA GLU A 290 -9.74 -21.08 -18.34
C GLU A 290 -10.63 -22.05 -19.10
N SER A 291 -10.70 -21.89 -20.42
CA SER A 291 -11.57 -22.68 -21.32
C SER A 291 -10.86 -23.82 -22.04
N SER A 292 -9.52 -23.89 -21.94
CA SER A 292 -8.65 -24.78 -22.72
C SER A 292 -8.09 -25.94 -21.87
N MET A 293 -8.97 -26.69 -21.21
CA MET A 293 -8.56 -27.82 -20.36
C MET A 293 -8.88 -29.17 -21.00
N GLN A 294 -8.02 -30.16 -20.76
CA GLN A 294 -8.36 -31.57 -21.02
C GLN A 294 -9.48 -32.03 -20.05
N PRO A 295 -10.25 -33.08 -20.38
CA PRO A 295 -11.37 -33.52 -19.54
C PRO A 295 -11.00 -33.84 -18.08
N ASP A 296 -9.83 -34.43 -17.83
CA ASP A 296 -9.36 -34.74 -16.48
C ASP A 296 -8.88 -33.51 -15.71
N GLU A 297 -8.35 -32.52 -16.42
CA GLU A 297 -7.95 -31.21 -15.86
C GLU A 297 -9.19 -30.39 -15.50
N GLU A 298 -10.22 -30.39 -16.35
CA GLU A 298 -11.49 -29.69 -16.09
C GLU A 298 -12.20 -30.26 -14.85
N GLU A 299 -12.17 -31.58 -14.66
CA GLU A 299 -12.73 -32.21 -13.46
C GLU A 299 -11.99 -31.76 -12.19
N LYS A 300 -10.66 -31.73 -12.22
CA LYS A 300 -9.82 -31.21 -11.11
C LYS A 300 -10.09 -29.72 -10.86
N ALA A 301 -10.15 -28.91 -11.91
CA ALA A 301 -10.43 -27.48 -11.82
C ALA A 301 -11.82 -27.21 -11.23
N LYS A 302 -12.83 -27.97 -11.67
CA LYS A 302 -14.19 -27.91 -11.12
C LYS A 302 -14.21 -28.25 -9.63
N ALA A 303 -13.50 -29.30 -9.20
CA ALA A 303 -13.39 -29.68 -7.80
C ALA A 303 -12.70 -28.59 -6.95
N LEU A 304 -11.64 -27.97 -7.48
CA LEU A 304 -10.92 -26.87 -6.82
C LEU A 304 -11.78 -25.61 -6.72
N ARG A 305 -12.47 -25.21 -7.79
CA ARG A 305 -13.41 -24.06 -7.78
C ARG A 305 -14.55 -24.28 -6.78
N LEU A 306 -15.14 -25.47 -6.76
CA LEU A 306 -16.19 -25.82 -5.79
C LEU A 306 -15.67 -25.71 -4.35
N ALA A 307 -14.48 -26.27 -4.07
CA ALA A 307 -13.87 -26.16 -2.75
C ALA A 307 -13.55 -24.71 -2.36
N ALA A 308 -13.05 -23.90 -3.30
CA ALA A 308 -12.74 -22.48 -3.08
C ALA A 308 -14.00 -21.68 -2.72
N HIS A 309 -15.07 -21.78 -3.51
CA HIS A 309 -16.33 -21.09 -3.23
C HIS A 309 -16.96 -21.52 -1.91
N LEU A 310 -16.97 -22.82 -1.61
CA LEU A 310 -17.44 -23.32 -0.33
C LEU A 310 -16.65 -22.70 0.84
N ASN A 311 -15.32 -22.68 0.75
CA ASN A 311 -14.49 -22.13 1.80
C ASN A 311 -14.59 -20.61 1.91
N LEU A 312 -14.72 -19.89 0.80
CA LEU A 312 -15.01 -18.45 0.78
C LEU A 312 -16.33 -18.15 1.50
N ALA A 313 -17.41 -18.87 1.17
CA ALA A 313 -18.69 -18.71 1.84
C ALA A 313 -18.57 -18.90 3.36
N MET A 314 -17.80 -19.91 3.80
CA MET A 314 -17.55 -20.12 5.23
C MET A 314 -16.75 -18.97 5.86
N CYS A 315 -15.73 -18.44 5.18
CA CYS A 315 -14.95 -17.31 5.69
C CYS A 315 -15.83 -16.06 5.83
N TYR A 316 -16.65 -15.76 4.84
CA TYR A 316 -17.55 -14.61 4.86
C TYR A 316 -18.64 -14.71 5.93
N LEU A 317 -19.17 -15.91 6.18
CA LEU A 317 -20.04 -16.14 7.34
C LEU A 317 -19.33 -15.85 8.67
N LYS A 318 -18.04 -16.22 8.80
CA LYS A 318 -17.23 -15.90 10.00
C LYS A 318 -16.92 -14.42 10.12
N LEU A 319 -16.77 -13.71 9.00
CA LEU A 319 -16.56 -12.27 8.93
C LEU A 319 -17.87 -11.46 9.07
N GLN A 320 -19.03 -12.12 9.16
CA GLN A 320 -20.36 -11.49 9.20
C GLN A 320 -20.67 -10.66 7.95
N GLU A 321 -20.17 -11.10 6.79
CA GLU A 321 -20.45 -10.50 5.49
C GLU A 321 -21.40 -11.43 4.71
N PRO A 322 -22.74 -11.27 4.84
CA PRO A 322 -23.68 -12.24 4.28
C PRO A 322 -23.82 -12.16 2.75
N ASN A 323 -23.65 -10.98 2.13
CA ASN A 323 -23.79 -10.85 0.67
C ASN A 323 -22.69 -11.64 -0.08
N PRO A 324 -21.39 -11.47 0.22
CA PRO A 324 -20.35 -12.27 -0.43
C PRO A 324 -20.46 -13.77 -0.09
N ALA A 325 -20.97 -14.12 1.10
CA ALA A 325 -21.23 -15.51 1.45
C ALA A 325 -22.31 -16.13 0.55
N LEU A 326 -23.41 -15.42 0.31
CA LEU A 326 -24.51 -15.84 -0.56
C LEU A 326 -24.03 -16.03 -2.00
N GLU A 327 -23.31 -15.05 -2.55
CA GLU A 327 -22.77 -15.12 -3.92
C GLU A 327 -21.88 -16.35 -4.14
N ASN A 328 -20.99 -16.63 -3.17
CA ASN A 328 -20.12 -17.81 -3.24
C ASN A 328 -20.90 -19.13 -3.08
N CYS A 329 -21.97 -19.15 -2.29
CA CYS A 329 -22.85 -20.31 -2.24
C CYS A 329 -23.58 -20.55 -3.57
N ASP A 330 -24.06 -19.50 -4.23
CA ASP A 330 -24.70 -19.60 -5.54
C ASP A 330 -23.71 -20.14 -6.59
N LYS A 331 -22.48 -19.60 -6.62
CA LYS A 331 -21.41 -20.12 -7.48
C LYS A 331 -21.05 -21.59 -7.20
N ALA A 332 -21.04 -22.00 -5.93
CA ALA A 332 -20.85 -23.41 -5.59
C ALA A 332 -22.00 -24.30 -6.11
N LEU A 333 -23.24 -23.80 -6.09
CA LEU A 333 -24.43 -24.52 -6.58
C LEU A 333 -24.55 -24.53 -8.11
N GLU A 334 -23.98 -23.55 -8.81
CA GLU A 334 -23.78 -23.62 -10.27
C GLU A 334 -22.88 -24.81 -10.65
N LEU A 335 -21.88 -25.13 -9.82
CA LEU A 335 -20.96 -26.26 -10.05
C LEU A 335 -21.54 -27.61 -9.56
N ASP A 336 -22.22 -27.61 -8.41
CA ASP A 336 -22.88 -28.77 -7.79
C ASP A 336 -24.21 -28.35 -7.14
N ALA A 337 -25.30 -28.46 -7.91
CA ALA A 337 -26.64 -27.99 -7.51
C ALA A 337 -27.22 -28.66 -6.27
N ASN A 338 -26.67 -29.81 -5.86
CA ASN A 338 -27.14 -30.54 -4.69
C ASN A 338 -26.17 -30.44 -3.51
N ASN A 339 -25.12 -29.62 -3.58
CA ASN A 339 -24.09 -29.59 -2.56
C ASN A 339 -24.64 -29.25 -1.15
N GLU A 340 -24.54 -30.19 -0.22
CA GLU A 340 -25.05 -30.05 1.15
C GLU A 340 -24.51 -28.78 1.84
N LYS A 341 -23.20 -28.54 1.74
CA LYS A 341 -22.53 -27.41 2.43
C LYS A 341 -22.95 -26.08 1.82
N ALA A 342 -23.09 -25.99 0.50
CA ALA A 342 -23.49 -24.77 -0.17
C ALA A 342 -24.92 -24.37 0.21
N LEU A 343 -25.88 -25.30 0.10
CA LEU A 343 -27.27 -25.07 0.48
C LEU A 343 -27.38 -24.65 1.96
N PHE A 344 -26.69 -25.36 2.85
CA PHE A 344 -26.73 -25.06 4.28
C PHE A 344 -26.17 -23.67 4.59
N ARG A 345 -24.98 -23.34 4.06
CA ARG A 345 -24.32 -22.05 4.26
C ARG A 345 -25.10 -20.88 3.64
N ARG A 346 -25.76 -21.10 2.49
CA ARG A 346 -26.64 -20.10 1.87
C ARG A 346 -27.84 -19.80 2.78
N GLY A 347 -28.44 -20.83 3.35
CA GLY A 347 -29.49 -20.69 4.36
C GLY A 347 -29.02 -19.90 5.59
N GLU A 348 -27.80 -20.13 6.08
CA GLU A 348 -27.23 -19.35 7.19
C GLU A 348 -27.03 -17.87 6.83
N ALA A 349 -26.51 -17.57 5.63
CA ALA A 349 -26.35 -16.20 5.15
C ALA A 349 -27.71 -15.48 5.04
N LEU A 350 -28.72 -16.17 4.48
CA LEU A 350 -30.08 -15.64 4.33
C LEU A 350 -30.75 -15.36 5.69
N ILE A 351 -30.50 -16.16 6.72
CA ILE A 351 -30.96 -15.87 8.10
C ILE A 351 -30.40 -14.53 8.58
N VAL A 352 -29.11 -14.28 8.38
CA VAL A 352 -28.47 -13.00 8.77
C VAL A 352 -29.09 -11.83 8.01
N MET A 353 -29.46 -12.04 6.75
CA MET A 353 -30.18 -11.07 5.91
C MET A 353 -31.67 -10.94 6.23
N LYS A 354 -32.20 -11.72 7.17
CA LYS A 354 -33.63 -11.80 7.54
C LYS A 354 -34.54 -12.29 6.41
N GLU A 355 -33.99 -13.00 5.44
CA GLU A 355 -34.74 -13.64 4.34
C GLU A 355 -35.19 -15.05 4.73
N PHE A 356 -36.02 -15.14 5.78
CA PHE A 356 -36.34 -16.40 6.46
C PHE A 356 -37.06 -17.42 5.58
N ASP A 357 -37.91 -16.99 4.63
CA ASP A 357 -38.60 -17.91 3.72
C ASP A 357 -37.64 -18.60 2.75
N ARG A 358 -36.69 -17.85 2.17
CA ARG A 358 -35.64 -18.41 1.30
C ARG A 358 -34.70 -19.31 2.10
N ALA A 359 -34.29 -18.87 3.29
CA ALA A 359 -33.46 -19.68 4.18
C ALA A 359 -34.13 -21.02 4.52
N ARG A 360 -35.43 -20.99 4.86
CA ARG A 360 -36.21 -22.19 5.13
C ARG A 360 -36.24 -23.12 3.93
N ALA A 361 -36.43 -22.60 2.72
CA ALA A 361 -36.44 -23.40 1.49
C ALA A 361 -35.10 -24.12 1.28
N ASP A 362 -33.98 -23.44 1.52
CA ASP A 362 -32.65 -24.05 1.43
C ASP A 362 -32.44 -25.17 2.47
N PHE A 363 -32.82 -24.95 3.74
CA PHE A 363 -32.71 -26.01 4.75
C PHE A 363 -33.66 -27.18 4.47
N GLN A 364 -34.85 -26.91 3.92
CA GLN A 364 -35.77 -27.97 3.48
C GLN A 364 -35.12 -28.82 2.37
N ARG A 365 -34.51 -28.17 1.37
CA ARG A 365 -33.73 -28.83 0.31
C ARG A 365 -32.61 -29.70 0.91
N VAL A 366 -31.88 -29.20 1.90
CA VAL A 366 -30.86 -29.98 2.63
C VAL A 366 -31.49 -31.21 3.29
N THR A 367 -32.60 -31.08 4.01
CA THR A 367 -33.23 -32.24 4.67
C THR A 367 -33.83 -33.26 3.71
N GLN A 368 -34.24 -32.84 2.51
CA GLN A 368 -34.74 -33.73 1.46
C GLN A 368 -33.62 -34.58 0.86
N LEU A 369 -32.47 -33.95 0.57
CA LEU A 369 -31.31 -34.61 -0.03
C LEU A 369 -30.46 -35.36 1.02
N TYR A 370 -30.37 -34.83 2.23
CA TYR A 370 -29.53 -35.28 3.34
C TYR A 370 -30.32 -35.41 4.65
N PRO A 371 -31.19 -36.44 4.79
CA PRO A 371 -32.11 -36.56 5.93
C PRO A 371 -31.44 -36.70 7.32
N ALA A 372 -30.15 -37.07 7.34
CA ALA A 372 -29.33 -37.21 8.54
C ALA A 372 -28.87 -35.86 9.12
N ASN A 373 -28.95 -34.77 8.36
CA ASN A 373 -28.53 -33.45 8.80
C ASN A 373 -29.51 -32.88 9.84
N LYS A 374 -29.20 -33.10 11.12
CA LYS A 374 -30.00 -32.61 12.25
C LYS A 374 -29.98 -31.09 12.37
N ALA A 375 -28.86 -30.44 12.00
CA ALA A 375 -28.73 -28.99 12.07
C ALA A 375 -29.74 -28.30 11.15
N ALA A 376 -29.94 -28.81 9.93
CA ALA A 376 -30.91 -28.24 8.99
C ALA A 376 -32.34 -28.30 9.53
N LYS A 377 -32.72 -29.41 10.19
CA LYS A 377 -34.03 -29.53 10.86
C LYS A 377 -34.23 -28.46 11.93
N SER A 378 -33.21 -28.23 12.76
CA SER A 378 -33.27 -27.16 13.78
C SER A 378 -33.40 -25.78 13.16
N GLN A 379 -32.67 -25.50 12.06
CA GLN A 379 -32.75 -24.21 11.36
C GLN A 379 -34.11 -23.97 10.70
N ILE A 380 -34.78 -25.02 10.19
CA ILE A 380 -36.16 -24.92 9.66
C ILE A 380 -37.11 -24.42 10.75
N VAL A 381 -37.04 -25.00 11.95
CA VAL A 381 -37.88 -24.61 13.09
C VAL A 381 -37.60 -23.15 13.49
N LEU A 382 -36.33 -22.75 13.49
CA LEU A 382 -35.94 -21.36 13.77
C LEU A 382 -36.51 -20.39 12.73
N CYS A 383 -36.41 -20.71 11.45
CA CYS A 383 -36.97 -19.89 10.38
C CYS A 383 -38.50 -19.77 10.52
N GLN A 384 -39.21 -20.88 10.80
CA GLN A 384 -40.66 -20.86 11.03
C GLN A 384 -41.06 -19.96 12.20
N LYS A 385 -40.30 -20.00 13.29
CA LYS A 385 -40.52 -19.11 14.44
C LYS A 385 -40.39 -17.64 14.02
N HIS A 386 -39.32 -17.27 13.33
CA HIS A 386 -39.10 -15.90 12.88
C HIS A 386 -40.14 -15.42 11.86
N ILE A 387 -40.54 -16.26 10.91
CA ILE A 387 -41.62 -15.96 9.96
C ILE A 387 -42.93 -15.66 10.70
N LYS A 388 -43.28 -16.49 11.70
CA LYS A 388 -44.48 -16.28 12.52
C LYS A 388 -44.40 -14.97 13.30
N GLU A 389 -43.26 -14.69 13.94
CA GLU A 389 -43.04 -13.43 14.67
C GLU A 389 -43.13 -12.21 13.74
N GLN A 390 -42.61 -12.31 12.52
CA GLN A 390 -42.70 -11.25 11.52
C GLN A 390 -44.14 -11.01 11.07
N HIS A 391 -44.89 -12.06 10.73
CA HIS A 391 -46.31 -11.94 10.40
C HIS A 391 -47.15 -11.35 11.55
N GLU A 392 -46.87 -11.72 12.81
CA GLU A 392 -47.55 -11.13 13.96
C GLU A 392 -47.23 -9.65 14.13
N LYS A 393 -45.98 -9.25 13.92
CA LYS A 393 -45.56 -7.82 13.94
C LYS A 393 -46.23 -7.04 12.81
N ASP A 394 -46.20 -7.57 11.59
CA ASP A 394 -46.81 -6.94 10.42
C ASP A 394 -48.32 -6.79 10.61
N LYS A 395 -49.00 -7.84 11.11
CA LYS A 395 -50.44 -7.78 11.43
C LYS A 395 -50.76 -6.66 12.43
N ARG A 396 -49.96 -6.52 13.49
CA ARG A 396 -50.14 -5.43 14.48
C ARG A 396 -49.86 -4.06 13.86
N LEU A 397 -48.80 -3.95 13.05
CA LEU A 397 -48.43 -2.73 12.38
C LEU A 397 -49.53 -2.25 11.42
N TYR A 398 -50.04 -3.13 10.56
CA TYR A 398 -51.14 -2.81 9.65
C TYR A 398 -52.42 -2.47 10.41
N ALA A 399 -52.79 -3.24 11.45
CA ALA A 399 -53.97 -2.92 12.26
C ALA A 399 -53.90 -1.52 12.87
N ASN A 400 -52.74 -1.14 13.43
CA ASN A 400 -52.52 0.19 13.97
C ASN A 400 -52.54 1.29 12.89
N MET A 401 -51.99 1.02 11.70
CA MET A 401 -52.06 1.96 10.57
C MET A 401 -53.51 2.18 10.11
N PHE A 402 -54.28 1.10 9.93
CA PHE A 402 -55.70 1.20 9.56
C PHE A 402 -56.51 1.98 10.61
N GLN A 403 -56.27 1.74 11.90
CA GLN A 403 -56.93 2.49 12.97
C GLN A 403 -56.59 3.99 12.89
N LYS A 404 -55.31 4.35 12.71
CA LYS A 404 -54.89 5.75 12.56
C LYS A 404 -55.50 6.43 11.33
N PHE A 405 -55.62 5.73 10.21
CA PHE A 405 -56.26 6.26 9.02
C PHE A 405 -57.75 6.48 9.24
N ALA A 406 -58.46 5.50 9.85
CA ALA A 406 -59.86 5.65 10.21
C ALA A 406 -60.10 6.82 11.18
N GLU A 407 -59.24 7.00 12.19
CA GLU A 407 -59.32 8.13 13.13
C GLU A 407 -59.06 9.49 12.45
N ARG A 408 -58.18 9.53 11.45
CA ARG A 408 -57.91 10.74 10.65
C ARG A 408 -59.10 11.09 9.77
N ASP A 409 -59.67 10.12 9.06
CA ASP A 409 -60.81 10.33 8.18
C ASP A 409 -62.05 10.78 8.97
N ALA A 410 -62.24 10.21 10.17
CA ALA A 410 -63.28 10.62 11.10
C ALA A 410 -63.08 12.05 11.64
N LYS A 411 -61.84 12.55 11.76
CA LYS A 411 -61.57 13.94 12.15
C LYS A 411 -61.79 14.92 10.99
N VAL A 412 -61.44 14.54 9.76
CA VAL A 412 -61.67 15.38 8.57
C VAL A 412 -63.16 15.57 8.29
N SER A 413 -63.98 14.53 8.51
CA SER A 413 -65.44 14.62 8.35
C SER A 413 -66.14 15.49 9.41
N VAL A 414 -65.51 15.72 10.57
CA VAL A 414 -66.06 16.55 11.66
C VAL A 414 -65.74 18.04 11.49
N TYR A 415 -64.68 18.40 10.75
CA TYR A 415 -64.29 19.80 10.50
C TYR A 415 -64.55 20.28 9.06
N GLY A 416 -65.23 19.48 8.25
CA GLY A 416 -65.60 19.80 6.86
C GLY A 416 -67.11 19.93 6.68
N TYR A 417 -67.69 21.01 7.22
CA TYR A 417 -68.96 21.61 6.78
C TYR A 417 -68.89 23.12 6.97
#